data_AF-A0AAC9XJV8-F1
#
_entry.id   AF-A0AAC9XJV8-F1
#
_cell.length_a   1.000
_cell.length_b   1.000
_cell.length_c   1.000
_cell.angle_alpha   90.00
_cell.angle_beta   90.00
_cell.angle_gamma   90.00
#
_symmetry.space_group_name_H-M   'P 1'
#
loop_
_entity.id
_entity.type
_entity.pdbx_description
1 polymer ?
#
loop_
_entity_poly.entity_id
_entity_poly.type
_entity_poly.pdbx_seq_one_letter_code
_entity_poly.pdbx_strand_id
1 'polypeptide(L)'
;MKKILISIITLMSLLLMISCGGEKKSGGYELALITDVGTIDDRSFNQGAWEGLTKYAQEKSISHKYYQPSQKTTDAYVDAIDLAVSAGAKLVVTPGFLFEPAVYRAQDTHPGVSFVLLDGTPQDGTYTDFRIETNVYSVLYAEEQAGFLAGYAIVKEGYTNLGVMAGMAVPAVIRFGYGFVQGANYAAKEMNMPVGSIKINYTYIGNFNATPENQTLATSWYQSGVQVIFAPAGGAGNSVMSAAEQNNGLVIGVDIDQSAESPTVITSAMKMLGESVYNAIDDFYNAKFPGGKSVVLDAKVNGIGLPMATSKFQKFTQNDYDTIYQKLNMGEIKVLTDKDAKDVNELPLDIVKVNLIQ
;
A
#
# COMPACT_ATOMS: atom_id res chain seq x y z
N MET A 1 32.70 55.51 73.49
CA MET A 1 34.05 54.95 73.30
C MET A 1 33.93 53.45 73.13
N LYS A 2 34.49 52.86 72.06
CA LYS A 2 34.98 51.46 71.91
C LYS A 2 33.97 50.33 72.27
N LYS A 3 33.77 49.22 71.57
CA LYS A 3 34.41 48.50 70.47
C LYS A 3 33.50 47.26 70.23
N ILE A 4 33.32 46.86 68.96
CA ILE A 4 33.48 45.49 68.43
C ILE A 4 32.77 44.32 69.16
N LEU A 5 31.78 43.69 68.49
CA LEU A 5 31.90 42.29 68.05
C LEU A 5 30.84 41.95 66.98
N ILE A 6 31.34 41.52 65.82
CA ILE A 6 30.64 40.95 64.67
C ILE A 6 30.52 39.44 64.90
N SER A 7 29.41 38.80 64.53
CA SER A 7 29.45 37.49 63.84
C SER A 7 28.10 37.09 63.22
N ILE A 8 28.06 37.28 61.90
CA ILE A 8 27.68 36.27 60.88
C ILE A 8 26.27 35.67 61.02
N ILE A 9 25.35 36.14 60.18
CA ILE A 9 24.39 35.33 59.44
C ILE A 9 23.86 36.17 58.25
N THR A 10 23.89 35.55 57.07
CA THR A 10 23.18 35.92 55.82
C THR A 10 23.55 37.23 55.12
N LEU A 11 24.64 37.23 54.36
CA LEU A 11 24.69 37.97 53.10
C LEU A 11 25.64 37.29 52.11
N MET A 12 25.12 36.31 51.39
CA MET A 12 25.79 35.73 50.22
C MET A 12 24.93 36.09 49.00
N SER A 13 25.20 37.30 48.49
CA SER A 13 25.28 37.66 47.06
C SER A 13 24.72 36.60 46.11
N LEU A 14 23.53 36.75 45.53
CA LEU A 14 23.20 37.67 44.43
C LEU A 14 24.25 37.67 43.29
N LEU A 15 24.34 36.56 42.58
CA LEU A 15 24.86 36.46 41.21
C LEU A 15 24.48 35.09 40.62
N LEU A 16 23.22 34.95 40.21
CA LEU A 16 22.80 33.93 39.24
C LEU A 16 22.03 34.64 38.15
N MET A 17 22.78 35.04 37.13
CA MET A 17 22.25 35.48 35.86
C MET A 17 21.42 34.35 35.24
N ILE A 18 20.17 34.68 34.93
CA ILE A 18 19.41 34.29 33.74
C ILE A 18 20.05 33.12 32.96
N SER A 19 19.57 31.91 33.24
CA SER A 19 19.44 30.87 32.22
C SER A 19 17.97 30.49 32.14
N CYS A 20 17.17 31.42 31.63
CA CYS A 20 15.92 31.08 30.95
C CYS A 20 16.29 30.57 29.56
N GLY A 21 16.84 29.37 29.54
CA GLY A 21 17.01 28.55 28.36
C GLY A 21 16.41 27.19 28.68
N GLY A 22 15.10 27.16 28.93
CA GLY A 22 14.38 25.91 28.85
C GLY A 22 14.59 25.40 27.43
N GLU A 23 15.47 24.42 27.27
CA GLU A 23 15.53 23.62 26.06
C GLU A 23 14.10 23.16 25.78
N LYS A 24 13.49 23.73 24.73
CA LYS A 24 12.42 23.04 24.04
C LYS A 24 12.96 21.64 23.79
N LYS A 25 12.35 20.62 24.39
CA LYS A 25 12.56 19.24 23.97
C LYS A 25 12.26 19.20 22.47
N SER A 26 13.29 19.32 21.63
CA SER A 26 13.20 19.22 20.17
C SER A 26 13.17 17.77 19.71
N GLY A 27 12.77 16.84 20.58
CA GLY A 27 12.90 15.39 20.38
C GLY A 27 11.62 14.69 19.92
N GLY A 28 10.77 15.38 19.16
CA GLY A 28 9.55 14.81 18.60
C GLY A 28 9.69 14.41 17.12
N TYR A 29 8.83 13.53 16.63
CA TYR A 29 8.79 13.11 15.23
C TYR A 29 7.62 13.78 14.53
N GLU A 30 7.88 14.72 13.61
CA GLU A 30 6.81 15.47 12.94
C GLU A 30 5.99 14.61 11.98
N LEU A 31 6.63 13.63 11.35
CA LEU A 31 6.00 12.68 10.45
C LEU A 31 5.95 11.30 11.09
N ALA A 32 4.77 10.71 11.14
CA ALA A 32 4.60 9.35 11.64
C ALA A 32 3.98 8.45 10.58
N LEU A 33 4.43 7.19 10.53
CA LEU A 33 3.69 6.11 9.88
C LEU A 33 3.26 5.09 10.93
N ILE A 34 2.05 4.56 10.84
CA ILE A 34 1.57 3.52 11.74
C ILE A 34 1.15 2.32 10.89
N THR A 35 1.76 1.16 11.09
CA THR A 35 1.43 -0.07 10.35
C THR A 35 0.29 -0.85 11.02
N ASP A 36 -0.39 -1.73 10.29
CA ASP A 36 -1.54 -2.49 10.78
C ASP A 36 -1.18 -3.69 11.71
N VAL A 37 0.03 -3.69 12.28
CA VAL A 37 0.91 -4.79 12.80
C VAL A 37 1.94 -5.32 11.80
N GLY A 38 1.76 -5.09 10.50
CA GLY A 38 2.80 -5.38 9.49
C GLY A 38 4.10 -4.62 9.75
N THR A 39 5.15 -4.98 9.03
CA THR A 39 6.46 -4.32 9.14
C THR A 39 6.73 -3.45 7.92
N ILE A 40 7.60 -2.45 8.07
CA ILE A 40 8.03 -1.56 6.97
C ILE A 40 9.01 -2.22 5.98
N ASP A 41 9.34 -3.50 6.19
CA ASP A 41 10.16 -4.33 5.32
C ASP A 41 9.36 -5.51 4.74
N ASP A 42 8.03 -5.36 4.65
CA ASP A 42 7.10 -6.34 4.05
C ASP A 42 7.29 -6.54 2.54
N ARG A 43 8.21 -5.78 1.93
CA ARG A 43 8.54 -5.78 0.50
C ARG A 43 7.36 -5.39 -0.40
N SER A 44 6.36 -4.69 0.15
CA SER A 44 5.10 -4.41 -0.54
C SER A 44 4.48 -3.11 -0.04
N PHE A 45 3.28 -3.17 0.53
CA PHE A 45 2.43 -2.03 0.84
C PHE A 45 3.00 -1.11 1.93
N ASN A 46 3.40 -1.65 3.08
CA ASN A 46 3.93 -0.83 4.18
C ASN A 46 5.30 -0.25 3.83
N GLN A 47 6.16 -1.03 3.16
CA GLN A 47 7.45 -0.56 2.69
C GLN A 47 7.29 0.61 1.71
N GLY A 48 6.42 0.49 0.69
CA GLY A 48 6.21 1.55 -0.29
C GLY A 48 5.73 2.87 0.35
N ALA A 49 4.80 2.80 1.31
CA ALA A 49 4.34 3.98 2.04
C ALA A 49 5.46 4.59 2.91
N TRP A 50 6.24 3.75 3.60
CA TRP A 50 7.36 4.18 4.44
C TRP A 50 8.49 4.82 3.63
N GLU A 51 8.81 4.28 2.47
CA GLU A 51 9.83 4.82 1.56
C GLU A 51 9.44 6.19 1.03
N GLY A 52 8.17 6.39 0.65
CA GLY A 52 7.65 7.71 0.24
C GLY A 52 7.79 8.76 1.33
N LEU A 53 7.36 8.43 2.55
CA LEU A 53 7.48 9.31 3.72
C LEU A 53 8.94 9.60 4.06
N THR A 54 9.78 8.56 4.12
CA THR A 54 11.19 8.66 4.46
C THR A 54 11.95 9.51 3.44
N LYS A 55 11.67 9.32 2.15
CA LYS A 55 12.26 10.13 1.08
C LYS A 55 11.98 11.62 1.28
N TYR A 56 10.72 12.00 1.47
CA TYR A 56 10.35 13.40 1.72
C TYR A 56 11.04 13.93 2.98
N ALA A 57 10.96 13.17 4.08
CA ALA A 57 11.51 13.56 5.36
C ALA A 57 13.02 13.80 5.30
N GLN A 58 13.77 12.93 4.62
CA GLN A 58 15.22 13.08 4.42
C GLN A 58 15.56 14.28 3.55
N GLU A 59 14.87 14.46 2.42
CA GLU A 59 15.10 15.60 1.50
C GLU A 59 14.87 16.96 2.18
N LYS A 60 13.91 17.03 3.13
CA LYS A 60 13.55 18.25 3.84
C LYS A 60 14.10 18.34 5.26
N SER A 61 14.90 17.37 5.70
CA SER A 61 15.47 17.29 7.06
C SER A 61 14.40 17.34 8.18
N ILE A 62 13.30 16.61 7.99
CA ILE A 62 12.17 16.51 8.91
C ILE A 62 12.28 15.21 9.72
N SER A 63 12.01 15.27 11.02
CA SER A 63 12.01 14.10 11.88
C SER A 63 10.84 13.17 11.56
N HIS A 64 11.13 11.87 11.47
CA HIS A 64 10.13 10.86 11.13
C HIS A 64 10.33 9.58 11.93
N LYS A 65 9.24 8.85 12.18
CA LYS A 65 9.24 7.55 12.86
C LYS A 65 8.09 6.68 12.40
N TYR A 66 8.28 5.37 12.41
CA TYR A 66 7.17 4.42 12.30
C TYR A 66 6.80 3.83 13.67
N TYR A 67 5.54 3.44 13.79
CA TYR A 67 4.97 2.75 14.95
C TYR A 67 4.33 1.46 14.48
N GLN A 68 4.58 0.38 15.22
CA GLN A 68 3.99 -0.93 14.96
C GLN A 68 3.14 -1.34 16.16
N PRO A 69 1.80 -1.21 16.08
CA PRO A 69 0.87 -1.77 17.05
C PRO A 69 1.10 -3.27 17.25
N SER A 70 0.82 -3.78 18.44
CA SER A 70 0.96 -5.21 18.76
C SER A 70 -0.27 -6.05 18.41
N GLN A 71 -1.39 -5.41 18.09
CA GLN A 71 -2.69 -6.05 17.85
C GLN A 71 -3.42 -5.40 16.68
N LYS A 72 -4.20 -6.21 15.95
CA LYS A 72 -5.08 -5.77 14.86
C LYS A 72 -6.44 -5.31 15.39
N THR A 73 -6.46 -4.28 16.23
CA THR A 73 -7.70 -3.74 16.82
C THR A 73 -7.76 -2.23 16.65
N THR A 74 -8.98 -1.69 16.50
CA THR A 74 -9.20 -0.25 16.41
C THR A 74 -8.58 0.50 17.58
N ASP A 75 -8.73 -0.01 18.80
CA ASP A 75 -8.21 0.65 20.00
C ASP A 75 -6.68 0.68 20.01
N ALA A 76 -5.99 -0.41 19.61
CA ALA A 76 -4.53 -0.41 19.50
C ALA A 76 -4.02 0.57 18.43
N TYR A 77 -4.78 0.78 17.35
CA TYR A 77 -4.45 1.77 16.33
C TYR A 77 -4.66 3.20 16.82
N VAL A 78 -5.74 3.48 17.57
CA VAL A 78 -5.96 4.78 18.21
C VAL A 78 -4.86 5.08 19.23
N ASP A 79 -4.50 4.10 20.09
CA ASP A 79 -3.40 4.26 21.06
C ASP A 79 -2.06 4.58 20.38
N ALA A 80 -1.78 3.96 19.23
CA ALA A 80 -0.57 4.25 18.45
C ALA A 80 -0.61 5.66 17.82
N ILE A 81 -1.78 6.11 17.35
CA ILE A 81 -1.99 7.49 16.88
C ILE A 81 -1.74 8.46 18.03
N ASP A 82 -2.36 8.24 19.19
CA ASP A 82 -2.22 9.09 20.37
C ASP A 82 -0.77 9.19 20.83
N LEU A 83 -0.03 8.08 20.77
CA LEU A 83 1.40 8.04 21.07
C LEU A 83 2.23 8.84 20.06
N ALA A 84 1.92 8.74 18.77
CA ALA A 84 2.59 9.51 17.72
C ALA A 84 2.34 11.01 17.88
N VAL A 85 1.09 11.40 18.10
CA VAL A 85 0.69 12.81 18.32
C VAL A 85 1.33 13.37 19.60
N SER A 86 1.31 12.62 20.70
CA SER A 86 1.99 13.00 21.95
C SER A 86 3.50 13.13 21.79
N ALA A 87 4.09 12.37 20.86
CA ALA A 87 5.49 12.48 20.47
C ALA A 87 5.76 13.58 19.43
N GLY A 88 4.77 14.40 19.07
CA GLY A 88 4.94 15.58 18.22
C GLY A 88 4.57 15.40 16.75
N ALA A 89 3.88 14.32 16.37
CA ALA A 89 3.42 14.13 15.00
C ALA A 89 2.46 15.24 14.57
N LYS A 90 2.72 15.83 13.41
CA LYS A 90 1.87 16.81 12.73
C LYS A 90 1.10 16.19 11.57
N LEU A 91 1.68 15.16 10.94
CA LEU A 91 1.02 14.33 9.94
C LEU A 91 1.28 12.86 10.22
N VAL A 92 0.22 12.06 10.19
CA VAL A 92 0.25 10.61 10.40
C VAL A 92 -0.23 9.90 9.13
N VAL A 93 0.60 9.02 8.58
CA VAL A 93 0.25 8.11 7.47
C VAL A 93 -0.19 6.77 8.05
N THR A 94 -1.37 6.31 7.65
CA THR A 94 -1.94 5.03 8.07
C THR A 94 -2.22 4.18 6.83
N PRO A 95 -1.36 3.19 6.51
CA PRO A 95 -1.57 2.30 5.38
C PRO A 95 -2.62 1.24 5.72
N GLY A 96 -3.74 1.23 4.99
CA GLY A 96 -4.64 0.10 4.91
C GLY A 96 -6.00 0.32 5.59
N PHE A 97 -7.02 -0.35 5.06
CA PHE A 97 -8.42 -0.22 5.49
C PHE A 97 -8.67 -0.54 6.98
N LEU A 98 -7.79 -1.31 7.64
CA LEU A 98 -7.93 -1.60 9.07
C LEU A 98 -7.85 -0.33 9.95
N PHE A 99 -7.29 0.75 9.42
CA PHE A 99 -7.24 2.06 10.07
C PHE A 99 -8.52 2.89 9.92
N GLU A 100 -9.48 2.50 9.07
CA GLU A 100 -10.69 3.31 8.83
C GLU A 100 -11.40 3.71 10.12
N PRO A 101 -11.66 2.82 11.10
CA PRO A 101 -12.35 3.20 12.33
C PRO A 101 -11.46 3.99 13.29
N ALA A 102 -10.14 3.78 13.25
CA ALA A 102 -9.20 4.50 14.08
C ALA A 102 -9.06 5.96 13.61
N VAL A 103 -8.92 6.18 12.30
CA VAL A 103 -8.89 7.52 11.69
C VAL A 103 -10.24 8.21 11.84
N TYR A 104 -11.35 7.47 11.72
CA TYR A 104 -12.69 8.03 11.92
C TYR A 104 -12.87 8.66 13.31
N ARG A 105 -12.23 8.10 14.35
CA ARG A 105 -12.19 8.66 15.70
C ARG A 105 -11.12 9.75 15.83
N ALA A 106 -9.91 9.46 15.34
CA ALA A 106 -8.74 10.32 15.52
C ALA A 106 -8.88 11.69 14.85
N GLN A 107 -9.65 11.78 13.76
CA GLN A 107 -9.92 13.04 13.07
C GLN A 107 -10.60 14.08 13.99
N ASP A 108 -11.41 13.64 14.97
CA ASP A 108 -12.08 14.51 15.94
C ASP A 108 -11.22 14.81 17.17
N THR A 109 -10.50 13.80 17.66
CA THR A 109 -9.71 13.93 18.88
C THR A 109 -8.41 14.68 18.64
N HIS A 110 -7.92 14.72 17.41
CA HIS A 110 -6.69 15.40 16.99
C HIS A 110 -6.91 16.37 15.81
N PRO A 111 -7.73 17.42 15.96
CA PRO A 111 -8.05 18.34 14.86
C PRO A 111 -6.84 19.14 14.35
N GLY A 112 -5.76 19.21 15.12
CA GLY A 112 -4.50 19.85 14.75
C GLY A 112 -3.51 18.96 14.00
N VAL A 113 -3.84 17.67 13.78
CA VAL A 113 -2.99 16.68 13.13
C VAL A 113 -3.65 16.26 11.83
N SER A 114 -2.86 16.18 10.75
CA SER A 114 -3.32 15.70 9.46
C SER A 114 -3.14 14.19 9.33
N PHE A 115 -4.09 13.51 8.70
CA PHE A 115 -4.09 12.07 8.51
C PHE A 115 -4.13 11.73 7.02
N VAL A 116 -3.20 10.89 6.57
CA VAL A 116 -3.23 10.30 5.23
C VAL A 116 -3.59 8.83 5.37
N LEU A 117 -4.81 8.47 4.97
CA LEU A 117 -5.31 7.09 5.02
C LEU A 117 -5.20 6.45 3.63
N LEU A 118 -4.35 5.43 3.49
CA LEU A 118 -4.21 4.69 2.23
C LEU A 118 -5.16 3.48 2.23
N ASP A 119 -5.73 3.13 1.08
CA ASP A 119 -6.62 1.97 0.89
C ASP A 119 -7.85 1.94 1.82
N GLY A 120 -8.27 3.08 2.35
CA GLY A 120 -9.43 3.16 3.24
C GLY A 120 -10.13 4.49 3.19
N THR A 121 -11.41 4.48 3.54
CA THR A 121 -12.20 5.70 3.82
C THR A 121 -12.68 5.65 5.26
N PRO A 122 -12.46 6.67 6.11
CA PRO A 122 -12.82 6.60 7.51
C PRO A 122 -14.32 6.30 7.70
N GLN A 123 -14.62 5.30 8.52
CA GLN A 123 -15.98 4.84 8.82
C GLN A 123 -16.08 4.30 10.25
N ASP A 124 -17.30 4.18 10.76
CA ASP A 124 -17.61 3.92 12.18
C ASP A 124 -17.29 2.51 12.71
N GLY A 125 -16.75 1.62 11.88
CA GLY A 125 -16.51 0.21 12.14
C GLY A 125 -17.70 -0.69 11.76
N THR A 126 -18.85 -0.13 11.39
CA THR A 126 -20.05 -0.86 10.99
C THR A 126 -20.42 -0.64 9.53
N TYR A 127 -19.69 0.24 8.83
CA TYR A 127 -19.98 0.70 7.46
C TYR A 127 -21.36 1.34 7.33
N THR A 128 -21.91 1.91 8.43
CA THR A 128 -23.19 2.65 8.39
C THR A 128 -23.00 4.15 8.32
N ASP A 129 -21.83 4.66 8.74
CA ASP A 129 -21.47 6.06 8.63
C ASP A 129 -20.03 6.23 8.12
N PHE A 130 -19.87 7.19 7.21
CA PHE A 130 -18.59 7.56 6.61
C PHE A 130 -18.42 9.07 6.73
N ARG A 131 -17.30 9.51 7.30
CA ARG A 131 -17.01 10.93 7.48
C ARG A 131 -15.53 11.21 7.30
N ILE A 132 -15.26 12.26 6.53
CA ILE A 132 -13.91 12.73 6.24
C ILE A 132 -13.84 14.20 6.64
N GLU A 133 -13.18 14.48 7.76
CA GLU A 133 -12.93 15.84 8.22
C GLU A 133 -11.79 16.51 7.44
N THR A 134 -11.69 17.83 7.55
CA THR A 134 -10.71 18.65 6.81
C THR A 134 -9.25 18.34 7.13
N ASN A 135 -8.99 17.54 8.16
CA ASN A 135 -7.66 17.04 8.52
C ASN A 135 -7.40 15.61 8.01
N VAL A 136 -8.30 14.99 7.23
CA VAL A 136 -8.10 13.65 6.67
C VAL A 136 -8.05 13.69 5.15
N TYR A 137 -7.03 13.05 4.58
CA TYR A 137 -6.92 12.76 3.17
C TYR A 137 -6.92 11.24 2.94
N SER A 138 -7.95 10.74 2.28
CA SER A 138 -8.11 9.32 1.93
C SER A 138 -7.63 9.08 0.50
N VAL A 139 -6.74 8.10 0.32
CA VAL A 139 -6.13 7.73 -0.96
C VAL A 139 -6.43 6.27 -1.24
N LEU A 140 -7.33 6.05 -2.20
CA LEU A 140 -7.62 4.74 -2.79
C LEU A 140 -6.87 4.62 -4.12
N TYR A 141 -6.77 3.40 -4.65
CA TYR A 141 -6.16 3.14 -5.95
C TYR A 141 -7.16 2.39 -6.84
N ALA A 142 -6.98 2.49 -8.16
CA ALA A 142 -7.71 1.66 -9.11
C ALA A 142 -6.98 0.32 -9.32
N GLU A 143 -6.97 -0.54 -8.29
CA GLU A 143 -6.22 -1.80 -8.33
C GLU A 143 -6.67 -2.73 -9.47
N GLU A 144 -7.93 -2.63 -9.88
CA GLU A 144 -8.46 -3.34 -11.04
C GLU A 144 -7.75 -2.93 -12.34
N GLN A 145 -7.33 -1.68 -12.47
CA GLN A 145 -6.59 -1.22 -13.64
C GLN A 145 -5.15 -1.75 -13.63
N ALA A 146 -4.50 -1.75 -12.45
CA ALA A 146 -3.18 -2.34 -12.28
C ALA A 146 -3.18 -3.84 -12.57
N GLY A 147 -4.16 -4.56 -12.00
CA GLY A 147 -4.38 -5.98 -12.28
C GLY A 147 -4.65 -6.24 -13.75
N PHE A 148 -5.50 -5.42 -14.39
CA PHE A 148 -5.79 -5.51 -15.82
C PHE A 148 -4.54 -5.41 -16.69
N LEU A 149 -3.69 -4.41 -16.43
CA LEU A 149 -2.42 -4.25 -17.14
C LEU A 149 -1.54 -5.49 -17.01
N ALA A 150 -1.41 -6.03 -15.79
CA ALA A 150 -0.61 -7.23 -15.54
C ALA A 150 -1.16 -8.47 -16.27
N GLY A 151 -2.47 -8.72 -16.20
CA GLY A 151 -3.11 -9.84 -16.89
C GLY A 151 -3.01 -9.73 -18.41
N TYR A 152 -3.21 -8.52 -18.94
CA TYR A 152 -3.04 -8.23 -20.36
C TYR A 152 -1.61 -8.49 -20.83
N ALA A 153 -0.62 -7.94 -20.12
CA ALA A 153 0.79 -8.08 -20.44
C ALA A 153 1.25 -9.55 -20.45
N ILE A 154 0.84 -10.35 -19.46
CA ILE A 154 1.26 -11.75 -19.35
C ILE A 154 0.67 -12.66 -20.42
N VAL A 155 -0.57 -12.42 -20.83
CA VAL A 155 -1.14 -13.15 -21.97
C VAL A 155 -0.48 -12.72 -23.27
N LYS A 156 -0.19 -11.42 -23.46
CA LYS A 156 0.56 -10.91 -24.62
C LYS A 156 1.99 -11.44 -24.68
N GLU A 157 2.62 -11.66 -23.53
CA GLU A 157 3.92 -12.30 -23.42
C GLU A 157 3.87 -13.78 -23.87
N GLY A 158 2.68 -14.39 -23.82
CA GLY A 158 2.40 -15.72 -24.35
C GLY A 158 2.21 -16.80 -23.28
N TYR A 159 1.99 -16.42 -22.03
CA TYR A 159 1.65 -17.36 -20.96
C TYR A 159 0.15 -17.64 -20.93
N THR A 160 -0.22 -18.90 -20.68
CA THR A 160 -1.62 -19.35 -20.79
C THR A 160 -2.11 -20.18 -19.61
N ASN A 161 -1.22 -20.71 -18.78
CA ASN A 161 -1.58 -21.37 -17.53
C ASN A 161 -1.11 -20.50 -16.35
N LEU A 162 -2.04 -19.80 -15.73
CA LEU A 162 -1.79 -18.72 -14.78
C LEU A 162 -2.38 -19.06 -13.40
N GLY A 163 -1.92 -18.35 -12.39
CA GLY A 163 -2.45 -18.42 -11.03
C GLY A 163 -2.69 -17.03 -10.46
N VAL A 164 -3.68 -16.91 -9.57
CA VAL A 164 -3.85 -15.80 -8.64
C VAL A 164 -3.85 -16.38 -7.24
N MET A 165 -2.82 -16.03 -6.46
CA MET A 165 -2.74 -16.31 -5.03
C MET A 165 -2.91 -14.99 -4.28
N ALA A 166 -4.16 -14.62 -4.07
CA ALA A 166 -4.54 -13.37 -3.43
C ALA A 166 -4.52 -13.51 -1.91
N GLY A 167 -4.22 -12.44 -1.18
CA GLY A 167 -4.16 -12.44 0.29
C GLY A 167 -5.53 -12.62 0.96
N MET A 168 -5.86 -11.73 1.90
CA MET A 168 -7.22 -11.67 2.43
C MET A 168 -8.19 -11.12 1.36
N ALA A 169 -9.44 -11.61 1.34
CA ALA A 169 -10.49 -11.12 0.44
C ALA A 169 -11.03 -9.75 0.88
N VAL A 170 -10.18 -8.72 0.77
CA VAL A 170 -10.50 -7.32 1.05
C VAL A 170 -10.65 -6.55 -0.28
N PRO A 171 -11.34 -5.40 -0.31
CA PRO A 171 -11.71 -4.73 -1.56
C PRO A 171 -10.55 -4.52 -2.56
N ALA A 172 -9.40 -4.03 -2.09
CA ALA A 172 -8.21 -3.83 -2.94
C ALA A 172 -7.70 -5.13 -3.58
N VAL A 173 -7.64 -6.21 -2.80
CA VAL A 173 -7.15 -7.52 -3.26
C VAL A 173 -8.12 -8.15 -4.26
N ILE A 174 -9.43 -8.00 -4.03
CA ILE A 174 -10.47 -8.44 -4.96
C ILE A 174 -10.32 -7.70 -6.30
N ARG A 175 -10.18 -6.37 -6.26
CA ARG A 175 -10.01 -5.54 -7.46
C ARG A 175 -8.77 -5.93 -8.26
N PHE A 176 -7.62 -6.14 -7.63
CA PHE A 176 -6.43 -6.66 -8.32
C PHE A 176 -6.72 -7.95 -9.09
N GLY A 177 -7.28 -8.97 -8.43
CA GLY A 177 -7.56 -10.25 -9.05
C GLY A 177 -8.60 -10.16 -10.16
N TYR A 178 -9.66 -9.36 -9.98
CA TYR A 178 -10.69 -9.12 -10.99
C TYR A 178 -10.11 -8.42 -12.21
N GLY A 179 -9.26 -7.42 -11.99
CA GLY A 179 -8.49 -6.76 -13.04
C GLY A 179 -7.67 -7.77 -13.84
N PHE A 180 -6.89 -8.61 -13.14
CA PHE A 180 -6.02 -9.60 -13.76
C PHE A 180 -6.76 -10.55 -14.71
N VAL A 181 -7.87 -11.13 -14.29
CA VAL A 181 -8.64 -12.06 -15.15
C VAL A 181 -9.28 -11.33 -16.33
N GLN A 182 -9.73 -10.08 -16.15
CA GLN A 182 -10.29 -9.25 -17.22
C GLN A 182 -9.23 -8.85 -18.25
N GLY A 183 -8.03 -8.46 -17.80
CA GLY A 183 -6.90 -8.14 -18.66
C GLY A 183 -6.44 -9.32 -19.49
N ALA A 184 -6.33 -10.50 -18.85
CA ALA A 184 -6.02 -11.75 -19.54
C ALA A 184 -7.07 -12.09 -20.62
N ASN A 185 -8.36 -11.93 -20.30
CA ASN A 185 -9.46 -12.16 -21.23
C ASN A 185 -9.46 -11.16 -22.39
N TYR A 186 -9.16 -9.88 -22.10
CA TYR A 186 -9.06 -8.84 -23.12
C TYR A 186 -7.93 -9.14 -24.10
N ALA A 187 -6.73 -9.45 -23.61
CA ALA A 187 -5.59 -9.83 -24.46
C ALA A 187 -5.90 -11.06 -25.33
N ALA A 188 -6.50 -12.09 -24.72
CA ALA A 188 -6.85 -13.32 -25.42
C ALA A 188 -7.87 -13.09 -26.55
N LYS A 189 -8.87 -12.22 -26.32
CA LYS A 189 -9.82 -11.78 -27.36
C LYS A 189 -9.11 -11.05 -28.50
N GLU A 190 -8.25 -10.08 -28.18
CA GLU A 190 -7.51 -9.31 -29.19
C GLU A 190 -6.60 -10.21 -30.05
N MET A 191 -6.06 -11.28 -29.44
CA MET A 191 -5.23 -12.28 -30.11
C MET A 191 -6.05 -13.39 -30.81
N ASN A 192 -7.38 -13.32 -30.80
CA ASN A 192 -8.29 -14.35 -31.35
C ASN A 192 -8.01 -15.76 -30.81
N MET A 193 -7.69 -15.87 -29.52
CA MET A 193 -7.37 -17.16 -28.91
C MET A 193 -8.63 -18.03 -28.73
N PRO A 194 -8.50 -19.38 -28.79
CA PRO A 194 -9.63 -20.28 -28.59
C PRO A 194 -10.25 -20.17 -27.19
N VAL A 195 -11.57 -20.34 -27.09
CA VAL A 195 -12.27 -20.38 -25.80
C VAL A 195 -11.66 -21.43 -24.87
N GLY A 196 -11.29 -21.02 -23.67
CA GLY A 196 -10.67 -21.86 -22.65
C GLY A 196 -9.19 -22.13 -22.84
N SER A 197 -8.51 -21.44 -23.76
CA SER A 197 -7.06 -21.55 -23.94
C SER A 197 -6.27 -20.92 -22.79
N ILE A 198 -6.85 -19.94 -22.09
CA ILE A 198 -6.28 -19.36 -20.88
C ILE A 198 -6.94 -20.00 -19.67
N LYS A 199 -6.11 -20.59 -18.79
CA LYS A 199 -6.53 -21.20 -17.53
C LYS A 199 -5.96 -20.40 -16.38
N ILE A 200 -6.79 -20.08 -15.39
CA ILE A 200 -6.38 -19.33 -14.20
C ILE A 200 -6.85 -20.07 -12.96
N ASN A 201 -5.93 -20.63 -12.17
CA ASN A 201 -6.24 -21.03 -10.80
C ASN A 201 -6.35 -19.77 -9.94
N TYR A 202 -7.38 -19.66 -9.10
CA TYR A 202 -7.61 -18.47 -8.29
C TYR A 202 -7.91 -18.89 -6.85
N THR A 203 -7.24 -18.31 -5.86
CA THR A 203 -7.56 -18.54 -4.45
C THR A 203 -7.26 -17.32 -3.60
N TYR A 204 -7.93 -17.25 -2.43
CA TYR A 204 -7.58 -16.34 -1.34
C TYR A 204 -6.89 -17.15 -0.25
N ILE A 205 -5.61 -16.88 0.02
CA ILE A 205 -4.84 -17.58 1.07
C ILE A 205 -5.19 -17.09 2.49
N GLY A 206 -5.99 -16.02 2.59
CA GLY A 206 -6.59 -15.59 3.87
C GLY A 206 -5.62 -14.85 4.81
N ASN A 207 -4.42 -14.51 4.37
CA ASN A 207 -3.43 -13.78 5.16
C ASN A 207 -2.50 -12.94 4.26
N PHE A 208 -1.65 -12.12 4.88
CA PHE A 208 -0.65 -11.28 4.20
C PHE A 208 0.80 -11.61 4.62
N ASN A 209 0.99 -12.73 5.32
CA ASN A 209 2.29 -13.10 5.88
C ASN A 209 2.97 -14.16 4.99
N ALA A 210 4.30 -14.09 4.90
CA ALA A 210 5.05 -15.22 4.34
C ALA A 210 4.94 -16.43 5.29
N THR A 211 4.48 -17.57 4.76
CA THR A 211 4.40 -18.82 5.52
C THR A 211 4.85 -20.03 4.67
N PRO A 212 5.28 -21.13 5.31
CA PRO A 212 5.58 -22.39 4.62
C PRO A 212 4.37 -22.99 3.89
N GLU A 213 3.15 -22.80 4.41
CA GLU A 213 1.91 -23.29 3.81
C GLU A 213 1.64 -22.58 2.47
N ASN A 214 1.78 -21.25 2.45
CA ASN A 214 1.64 -20.45 1.22
C ASN A 214 2.67 -20.89 0.16
N GLN A 215 3.92 -21.12 0.57
CA GLN A 215 4.98 -21.58 -0.33
C GLN A 215 4.72 -23.00 -0.86
N THR A 216 4.22 -23.89 -0.01
CA THR A 216 3.86 -25.27 -0.38
C THR A 216 2.73 -25.28 -1.41
N LEU A 217 1.70 -24.45 -1.20
CA LEU A 217 0.61 -24.29 -2.15
C LEU A 217 1.11 -23.76 -3.50
N ALA A 218 1.92 -22.70 -3.50
CA ALA A 218 2.53 -22.14 -4.72
C ALA A 218 3.38 -23.18 -5.46
N THR A 219 4.21 -23.93 -4.71
CA THR A 219 5.01 -25.03 -5.25
C THR A 219 4.14 -26.07 -5.95
N SER A 220 3.02 -26.48 -5.32
CA SER A 220 2.11 -27.46 -5.93
C SER A 220 1.48 -26.97 -7.24
N TRP A 221 1.20 -25.67 -7.35
CA TRP A 221 0.65 -25.07 -8.58
C TRP A 221 1.70 -25.04 -9.69
N TYR A 222 2.93 -24.63 -9.40
CA TYR A 222 4.02 -24.66 -10.37
C TYR A 222 4.32 -26.10 -10.84
N GLN A 223 4.36 -27.07 -9.91
CA GLN A 223 4.54 -28.49 -10.25
C GLN A 223 3.38 -29.06 -11.08
N SER A 224 2.18 -28.49 -10.94
CA SER A 224 1.00 -28.82 -11.76
C SER A 224 0.94 -28.03 -13.08
N GLY A 225 2.00 -27.29 -13.41
CA GLY A 225 2.19 -26.62 -14.70
C GLY A 225 1.70 -25.18 -14.77
N VAL A 226 1.31 -24.54 -13.66
CA VAL A 226 1.10 -23.08 -13.64
C VAL A 226 2.44 -22.42 -13.98
N GLN A 227 2.42 -21.45 -14.89
CA GLN A 227 3.62 -20.78 -15.40
C GLN A 227 3.91 -19.48 -14.66
N VAL A 228 2.87 -18.72 -14.36
CA VAL A 228 2.95 -17.40 -13.72
C VAL A 228 1.91 -17.32 -12.61
N ILE A 229 2.31 -16.92 -11.40
CA ILE A 229 1.38 -16.60 -10.31
C ILE A 229 1.40 -15.09 -10.05
N PHE A 230 0.23 -14.46 -10.13
CA PHE A 230 0.01 -13.12 -9.60
C PHE A 230 -0.30 -13.21 -8.11
N ALA A 231 0.45 -12.46 -7.29
CA ALA A 231 0.37 -12.54 -5.83
C ALA A 231 -0.02 -11.19 -5.19
N PRO A 232 -1.28 -10.71 -5.34
CA PRO A 232 -1.77 -9.53 -4.62
C PRO A 232 -2.01 -9.87 -3.13
N ALA A 233 -0.92 -10.08 -2.39
CA ALA A 233 -0.95 -10.69 -1.07
C ALA A 233 0.06 -10.09 -0.07
N GLY A 234 0.55 -8.86 -0.32
CA GLY A 234 1.53 -8.21 0.54
C GLY A 234 2.75 -9.10 0.79
N GLY A 235 3.18 -9.19 2.05
CA GLY A 235 4.31 -10.02 2.46
C GLY A 235 4.19 -11.51 2.12
N ALA A 236 2.98 -12.05 1.93
CA ALA A 236 2.78 -13.43 1.50
C ALA A 236 3.26 -13.68 0.06
N GLY A 237 3.40 -12.64 -0.76
CA GLY A 237 4.03 -12.72 -2.08
C GLY A 237 5.45 -13.29 -2.04
N ASN A 238 6.19 -13.08 -0.94
CA ASN A 238 7.53 -13.63 -0.74
C ASN A 238 7.55 -15.17 -0.71
N SER A 239 6.49 -15.81 -0.21
CA SER A 239 6.33 -17.27 -0.26
C SER A 239 6.15 -17.76 -1.71
N VAL A 240 5.43 -16.99 -2.53
CA VAL A 240 5.21 -17.31 -3.95
C VAL A 240 6.50 -17.13 -4.76
N MET A 241 7.27 -16.07 -4.49
CA MET A 241 8.60 -15.85 -5.08
C MET A 241 9.56 -16.99 -4.73
N SER A 242 9.62 -17.39 -3.45
CA SER A 242 10.44 -18.52 -3.01
C SER A 242 10.06 -19.83 -3.70
N ALA A 243 8.76 -20.07 -3.93
CA ALA A 243 8.30 -21.24 -4.68
C ALA A 243 8.66 -21.16 -6.16
N ALA A 244 8.55 -19.98 -6.78
CA ALA A 244 8.87 -19.77 -8.19
C ALA A 244 10.35 -20.07 -8.47
N GLU A 245 11.25 -19.59 -7.61
CA GLU A 245 12.70 -19.81 -7.71
C GLU A 245 13.07 -21.30 -7.71
N GLN A 246 12.32 -22.11 -6.97
CA GLN A 246 12.56 -23.56 -6.84
C GLN A 246 11.89 -24.39 -7.94
N ASN A 247 10.96 -23.81 -8.71
CA ASN A 247 10.14 -24.54 -9.67
C ASN A 247 10.16 -23.95 -11.09
N ASN A 248 11.12 -23.07 -11.41
CA ASN A 248 11.20 -22.35 -12.68
C ASN A 248 9.90 -21.60 -13.03
N GLY A 249 9.19 -21.13 -12.00
CA GLY A 249 7.99 -20.33 -12.13
C GLY A 249 8.31 -18.85 -12.27
N LEU A 250 7.28 -18.06 -12.57
CA LEU A 250 7.36 -16.60 -12.58
C LEU A 250 6.31 -16.00 -11.66
N VAL A 251 6.62 -14.83 -11.12
CA VAL A 251 5.72 -14.10 -10.22
C VAL A 251 5.40 -12.73 -10.79
N ILE A 252 4.14 -12.33 -10.68
CA ILE A 252 3.77 -10.93 -10.78
C ILE A 252 3.64 -10.39 -9.36
N GLY A 253 4.46 -9.39 -9.06
CA GLY A 253 4.43 -8.67 -7.79
C GLY A 253 3.28 -7.68 -7.68
N VAL A 254 3.20 -6.99 -6.55
CA VAL A 254 2.15 -5.99 -6.26
C VAL A 254 2.71 -4.83 -5.46
N ASP A 255 1.95 -3.73 -5.41
CA ASP A 255 2.19 -2.50 -4.64
C ASP A 255 3.41 -1.71 -5.13
N ILE A 256 4.61 -2.27 -5.03
CA ILE A 256 5.87 -1.66 -5.47
C ILE A 256 6.51 -2.45 -6.60
N ASP A 257 7.59 -1.91 -7.17
CA ASP A 257 8.45 -2.69 -8.06
C ASP A 257 9.23 -3.73 -7.23
N GLN A 258 8.83 -5.00 -7.37
CA GLN A 258 9.42 -6.13 -6.64
C GLN A 258 10.49 -6.85 -7.48
N SER A 259 10.94 -6.29 -8.61
CA SER A 259 11.92 -6.91 -9.51
C SER A 259 13.25 -7.24 -8.82
N ALA A 260 13.60 -6.48 -7.78
CA ALA A 260 14.79 -6.68 -6.95
C ALA A 260 14.61 -7.76 -5.88
N GLU A 261 13.38 -8.12 -5.51
CA GLU A 261 13.10 -9.10 -4.45
C GLU A 261 13.33 -10.53 -4.91
N SER A 262 13.09 -10.82 -6.20
CA SER A 262 13.41 -12.11 -6.78
C SER A 262 13.68 -12.03 -8.29
N PRO A 263 14.65 -12.82 -8.81
CA PRO A 263 14.85 -12.95 -10.25
C PRO A 263 13.61 -13.45 -10.99
N THR A 264 12.68 -14.12 -10.31
CA THR A 264 11.44 -14.66 -10.89
C THR A 264 10.31 -13.65 -11.04
N VAL A 265 10.44 -12.45 -10.46
CA VAL A 265 9.47 -11.38 -10.67
C VAL A 265 9.58 -10.89 -12.11
N ILE A 266 8.55 -11.17 -12.92
CA ILE A 266 8.48 -10.77 -14.33
C ILE A 266 7.99 -9.33 -14.48
N THR A 267 7.10 -8.88 -13.60
CA THR A 267 6.60 -7.49 -13.48
C THR A 267 5.91 -7.31 -12.13
N SER A 268 5.46 -6.10 -11.80
CA SER A 268 4.61 -5.82 -10.63
C SER A 268 3.40 -4.99 -11.02
N ALA A 269 2.22 -5.34 -10.49
CA ALA A 269 1.03 -4.50 -10.56
C ALA A 269 1.12 -3.41 -9.47
N MET A 270 1.65 -2.25 -9.83
CA MET A 270 2.02 -1.21 -8.86
C MET A 270 0.85 -0.30 -8.47
N LYS A 271 0.88 0.11 -7.21
CA LYS A 271 0.24 1.31 -6.68
C LYS A 271 1.33 2.36 -6.52
N MET A 272 1.07 3.61 -6.87
CA MET A 272 2.06 4.68 -6.66
C MET A 272 2.10 5.16 -5.20
N LEU A 273 2.29 4.24 -4.26
CA LEU A 273 2.27 4.48 -2.80
C LEU A 273 3.33 5.49 -2.37
N GLY A 274 4.57 5.29 -2.83
CA GLY A 274 5.68 6.17 -2.46
C GLY A 274 5.43 7.60 -2.94
N GLU A 275 4.96 7.76 -4.17
CA GLU A 275 4.65 9.06 -4.76
C GLU A 275 3.42 9.71 -4.12
N SER A 276 2.35 8.97 -3.89
CA SER A 276 1.13 9.51 -3.29
C SER A 276 1.36 9.98 -1.85
N VAL A 277 2.16 9.24 -1.06
CA VAL A 277 2.55 9.64 0.30
C VAL A 277 3.48 10.85 0.26
N TYR A 278 4.51 10.83 -0.61
CA TYR A 278 5.42 11.97 -0.78
C TYR A 278 4.64 13.24 -1.12
N ASN A 279 3.75 13.18 -2.12
CA ASN A 279 2.96 14.31 -2.59
C ASN A 279 1.99 14.81 -1.50
N ALA A 280 1.34 13.92 -0.76
CA ALA A 280 0.45 14.31 0.34
C ALA A 280 1.21 15.07 1.46
N ILE A 281 2.44 14.66 1.75
CA ILE A 281 3.29 15.34 2.73
C ILE A 281 3.80 16.68 2.18
N ASP A 282 4.18 16.74 0.90
CA ASP A 282 4.55 18.00 0.25
C ASP A 282 3.40 19.02 0.28
N ASP A 283 2.19 18.59 -0.09
CA ASP A 283 0.99 19.42 -0.01
C ASP A 283 0.69 19.88 1.42
N PHE A 284 0.93 19.04 2.42
CA PHE A 284 0.81 19.43 3.82
C PHE A 284 1.75 20.59 4.19
N TYR A 285 3.04 20.47 3.92
CA TYR A 285 4.02 21.52 4.25
C TYR A 285 3.86 22.78 3.38
N ASN A 286 3.29 22.65 2.20
CA ASN A 286 2.98 23.77 1.31
C ASN A 286 1.60 24.42 1.58
N ALA A 287 0.93 24.06 2.68
CA ALA A 287 -0.39 24.56 3.06
C ALA A 287 -1.48 24.33 1.99
N LYS A 288 -1.36 23.23 1.25
CA LYS A 288 -2.29 22.75 0.20
C LYS A 288 -2.89 21.39 0.54
N PHE A 289 -2.78 20.93 1.79
CA PHE A 289 -3.25 19.61 2.20
C PHE A 289 -4.69 19.37 1.72
N PRO A 290 -4.93 18.30 0.93
CA PRO A 290 -6.24 18.03 0.33
C PRO A 290 -7.21 17.38 1.32
N GLY A 291 -7.25 17.86 2.56
CA GLY A 291 -8.08 17.29 3.61
C GLY A 291 -9.59 17.45 3.35
N GLY A 292 -10.38 16.56 3.94
CA GLY A 292 -11.83 16.43 3.69
C GLY A 292 -12.15 15.68 2.40
N LYS A 293 -11.17 15.00 1.79
CA LYS A 293 -11.33 14.33 0.49
C LYS A 293 -10.94 12.86 0.55
N SER A 294 -11.64 12.07 -0.26
CA SER A 294 -11.21 10.75 -0.70
C SER A 294 -10.98 10.81 -2.21
N VAL A 295 -9.86 10.26 -2.68
CA VAL A 295 -9.52 10.17 -4.11
C VAL A 295 -9.23 8.73 -4.50
N VAL A 296 -9.44 8.43 -5.77
CA VAL A 296 -8.99 7.18 -6.38
C VAL A 296 -7.87 7.53 -7.36
N LEU A 297 -6.68 6.98 -7.12
CA LEU A 297 -5.53 7.14 -8.00
C LEU A 297 -5.58 6.04 -9.07
N ASP A 298 -5.88 6.44 -10.30
CA ASP A 298 -6.08 5.58 -11.46
C ASP A 298 -5.09 5.92 -12.59
N ALA A 299 -5.24 5.30 -13.77
CA ALA A 299 -4.40 5.60 -14.92
C ALA A 299 -4.47 7.06 -15.41
N LYS A 300 -5.52 7.83 -15.08
CA LYS A 300 -5.66 9.24 -15.51
C LYS A 300 -4.68 10.16 -14.79
N VAL A 301 -4.34 9.79 -13.56
CA VAL A 301 -3.44 10.55 -12.68
C VAL A 301 -2.12 9.82 -12.44
N ASN A 302 -1.80 8.83 -13.28
CA ASN A 302 -0.62 7.97 -13.14
C ASN A 302 -0.55 7.26 -11.77
N GLY A 303 -1.69 6.97 -11.15
CA GLY A 303 -1.79 6.40 -9.81
C GLY A 303 -1.42 4.92 -9.70
N ILE A 304 -1.36 4.24 -10.83
CA ILE A 304 -1.07 2.81 -10.98
C ILE A 304 -0.26 2.56 -12.25
N GLY A 305 0.34 1.39 -12.37
CA GLY A 305 1.04 0.98 -13.59
C GLY A 305 1.85 -0.30 -13.46
N LEU A 306 2.64 -0.59 -14.49
CA LEU A 306 3.68 -1.62 -14.47
C LEU A 306 5.07 -0.96 -14.57
N PRO A 307 6.08 -1.46 -13.85
CA PRO A 307 7.45 -0.93 -13.95
C PRO A 307 8.13 -1.47 -15.21
N MET A 308 7.78 -0.93 -16.38
CA MET A 308 8.25 -1.49 -17.66
C MET A 308 9.77 -1.51 -17.81
N ALA A 309 10.49 -0.59 -17.16
CA ALA A 309 11.96 -0.53 -17.19
C ALA A 309 12.65 -1.73 -16.53
N THR A 310 12.02 -2.34 -15.53
CA THR A 310 12.57 -3.49 -14.77
C THR A 310 11.79 -4.78 -15.04
N SER A 311 10.65 -4.68 -15.73
CA SER A 311 9.88 -5.83 -16.19
C SER A 311 10.69 -6.67 -17.18
N LYS A 312 10.60 -8.00 -17.05
CA LYS A 312 11.46 -8.97 -17.76
C LYS A 312 10.76 -9.58 -18.98
N PHE A 313 9.86 -8.83 -19.60
CA PHE A 313 9.15 -9.24 -20.81
C PHE A 313 10.12 -9.45 -21.99
N GLN A 314 9.83 -10.43 -22.84
CA GLN A 314 10.57 -10.71 -24.07
C GLN A 314 9.76 -10.35 -25.32
N LYS A 315 8.42 -10.38 -25.24
CA LYS A 315 7.52 -10.09 -26.37
C LYS A 315 6.66 -8.86 -26.13
N PHE A 316 6.18 -8.65 -24.92
CA PHE A 316 5.38 -7.48 -24.57
C PHE A 316 6.27 -6.24 -24.46
N THR A 317 6.05 -5.26 -25.34
CA THR A 317 6.93 -4.09 -25.47
C THR A 317 6.40 -2.86 -24.72
N GLN A 318 7.26 -1.86 -24.53
CA GLN A 318 6.84 -0.54 -24.03
C GLN A 318 5.70 0.05 -24.87
N ASN A 319 5.75 -0.08 -26.20
CA ASN A 319 4.71 0.45 -27.08
C ASN A 319 3.36 -0.26 -26.90
N ASP A 320 3.39 -1.59 -26.65
CA ASP A 320 2.17 -2.34 -26.32
C ASP A 320 1.58 -1.86 -24.99
N TYR A 321 2.44 -1.64 -23.99
CA TYR A 321 2.06 -1.08 -22.70
C TYR A 321 1.46 0.33 -22.83
N ASP A 322 2.14 1.25 -23.50
CA ASP A 322 1.69 2.63 -23.67
C ASP A 322 0.32 2.68 -24.37
N THR A 323 0.12 1.82 -25.38
CA THR A 323 -1.14 1.72 -26.10
C THR A 323 -2.29 1.29 -25.19
N ILE A 324 -2.11 0.22 -24.39
CA ILE A 324 -3.17 -0.28 -23.52
C ILE A 324 -3.40 0.64 -22.31
N TYR A 325 -2.34 1.24 -21.78
CA TYR A 325 -2.40 2.23 -20.69
C TYR A 325 -3.18 3.47 -21.13
N GLN A 326 -2.92 3.96 -22.34
CA GLN A 326 -3.62 5.12 -22.89
C GLN A 326 -5.13 4.86 -23.05
N LYS A 327 -5.54 3.64 -23.41
CA LYS A 327 -6.96 3.27 -23.44
C LYS A 327 -7.62 3.30 -22.06
N LEU A 328 -6.93 2.88 -21.00
CA LEU A 328 -7.41 3.02 -19.62
C LEU A 328 -7.48 4.49 -19.21
N ASN A 329 -6.43 5.28 -19.49
CA ASN A 329 -6.36 6.72 -19.22
C ASN A 329 -7.53 7.47 -19.89
N MET A 330 -7.83 7.18 -21.16
CA MET A 330 -8.95 7.79 -21.89
C MET A 330 -10.33 7.25 -21.47
N GLY A 331 -10.37 6.19 -20.65
CA GLY A 331 -11.62 5.55 -20.22
C GLY A 331 -12.31 4.72 -21.31
N GLU A 332 -11.59 4.33 -22.37
CA GLU A 332 -12.10 3.45 -23.43
C GLU A 332 -12.29 2.02 -22.91
N ILE A 333 -11.51 1.62 -21.92
CA ILE A 333 -11.63 0.33 -21.24
C ILE A 333 -12.18 0.58 -19.85
N LYS A 334 -13.39 0.06 -19.60
CA LYS A 334 -13.97 -0.01 -18.26
C LYS A 334 -13.67 -1.39 -17.66
N VAL A 335 -12.87 -1.42 -16.59
CA VAL A 335 -12.59 -2.64 -15.83
C VAL A 335 -13.61 -2.75 -14.70
N LEU A 336 -14.22 -3.92 -14.55
CA LEU A 336 -15.18 -4.20 -13.47
C LEU A 336 -14.47 -4.41 -12.14
N THR A 337 -15.13 -3.99 -11.07
CA THR A 337 -14.60 -3.93 -9.69
C THR A 337 -15.32 -4.91 -8.76
N ASP A 338 -14.93 -4.89 -7.48
CA ASP A 338 -15.60 -5.60 -6.38
C ASP A 338 -17.07 -5.18 -6.18
N LYS A 339 -17.50 -4.06 -6.79
CA LYS A 339 -18.89 -3.58 -6.74
C LYS A 339 -19.75 -4.11 -7.89
N ASP A 340 -19.13 -4.64 -8.94
CA ASP A 340 -19.82 -5.06 -10.16
C ASP A 340 -20.11 -6.57 -10.20
N ALA A 341 -19.40 -7.36 -9.37
CA ALA A 341 -19.53 -8.81 -9.28
C ALA A 341 -19.26 -9.28 -7.84
N LYS A 342 -20.01 -10.28 -7.37
CA LYS A 342 -19.80 -10.85 -6.02
C LYS A 342 -18.66 -11.87 -5.99
N ASP A 343 -18.42 -12.50 -7.12
CA ASP A 343 -17.40 -13.52 -7.29
C ASP A 343 -16.71 -13.37 -8.65
N VAL A 344 -15.46 -13.83 -8.74
CA VAL A 344 -14.68 -13.79 -9.99
C VAL A 344 -15.38 -14.52 -11.14
N ASN A 345 -16.19 -15.55 -10.84
CA ASN A 345 -16.95 -16.30 -11.84
C ASN A 345 -18.18 -15.56 -12.38
N GLU A 346 -18.60 -14.45 -11.76
CA GLU A 346 -19.69 -13.60 -12.26
C GLU A 346 -19.19 -12.56 -13.28
N LEU A 347 -17.87 -12.43 -13.48
CA LEU A 347 -17.31 -11.54 -14.49
C LEU A 347 -17.61 -12.05 -15.92
N PRO A 348 -17.87 -11.16 -16.90
CA PRO A 348 -18.17 -11.52 -18.29
C PRO A 348 -16.90 -11.93 -19.05
N LEU A 349 -16.40 -13.13 -18.73
CA LEU A 349 -15.21 -13.72 -19.34
C LEU A 349 -15.63 -14.74 -20.41
N ASP A 350 -15.19 -14.52 -21.66
CA ASP A 350 -15.63 -15.35 -22.79
C ASP A 350 -14.54 -16.33 -23.26
N ILE A 351 -13.27 -16.01 -22.97
CA ILE A 351 -12.10 -16.81 -23.40
C ILE A 351 -11.41 -17.46 -22.20
N VAL A 352 -11.28 -16.76 -21.09
CA VAL A 352 -10.57 -17.23 -19.89
C VAL A 352 -11.45 -18.23 -19.11
N LYS A 353 -10.83 -19.32 -18.63
CA LYS A 353 -11.41 -20.21 -17.63
C LYS A 353 -10.77 -19.97 -16.27
N VAL A 354 -11.56 -19.48 -15.33
CA VAL A 354 -11.15 -19.34 -13.93
C VAL A 354 -11.57 -20.59 -13.15
N ASN A 355 -10.63 -21.13 -12.38
CA ASN A 355 -10.86 -22.20 -11.42
C ASN A 355 -10.67 -21.62 -10.02
N LEU A 356 -11.77 -21.18 -9.41
CA LEU A 356 -11.78 -20.66 -8.04
C LEU A 356 -11.66 -21.81 -7.04
N ILE A 357 -10.60 -21.79 -6.24
CA ILE A 357 -10.26 -22.79 -5.22
C ILE A 357 -10.54 -22.15 -3.86
N GLN A 358 -11.51 -22.72 -3.14
CA GLN A 358 -11.94 -22.29 -1.80
C GLN A 358 -11.22 -23.04 -0.69
#